data_AF-A0A1H8TJ01-F1
#
_entry.id   AF-A0A1H8TJ01-F1
#
_cell.length_a   1.000
_cell.length_b   1.000
_cell.length_c   1.000
_cell.angle_alpha   90.00
_cell.angle_beta   90.00
_cell.angle_gamma   90.00
#
_symmetry.space_group_name_H-M   'P 1'
#
loop_
_entity.id
_entity.type
_entity.pdbx_description
1 polymer ?
#
loop_
_entity_poly.entity_id
_entity_poly.type
_entity_poly.pdbx_seq_one_letter_code
_entity_poly.pdbx_strand_id
1 'polypeptide(L)'
;MLQHAPWLGRLLAIVQGLIAAAEVGLKEYDRLALARQMMERKLTGRRASSKLRELIELVMAKPLVSAAMVTKVLDVTPQTARRIVGELGLREMTGRGRFRAWGIM
;
A
#
# COMPACT_ATOMS: atom_id res chain seq x y z
N MET A 1 -10.28 47.51 -18.86
CA MET A 1 -8.99 47.26 -18.17
C MET A 1 -9.13 46.15 -17.11
N LEU A 2 -9.40 44.90 -17.52
CA LEU A 2 -9.58 43.76 -16.59
C LEU A 2 -8.69 42.55 -16.95
N GLN A 3 -7.64 42.75 -17.75
CA GLN A 3 -6.90 41.62 -18.33
C GLN A 3 -5.73 41.09 -17.48
N HIS A 4 -5.32 41.73 -16.39
CA HIS A 4 -4.13 41.30 -15.64
C HIS A 4 -4.37 41.29 -14.14
N ALA A 5 -5.22 40.38 -13.66
CA ALA A 5 -5.29 40.01 -12.26
C ALA A 5 -4.36 38.80 -12.01
N PRO A 6 -3.07 39.00 -11.67
CA PRO A 6 -2.08 37.91 -11.52
C PRO A 6 -2.41 36.90 -10.42
N TRP A 7 -3.38 37.21 -9.55
CA TRP A 7 -3.91 36.28 -8.55
C TRP A 7 -4.85 35.23 -9.17
N LEU A 8 -5.62 35.56 -10.21
CA LEU A 8 -6.50 34.60 -10.90
C LEU A 8 -5.68 33.47 -11.53
N GLY A 9 -4.55 33.81 -12.18
CA GLY A 9 -3.65 32.80 -12.75
C GLY A 9 -3.06 31.86 -11.68
N ARG A 10 -2.69 32.39 -10.51
CA ARG A 10 -2.22 31.58 -9.37
C ARG A 10 -3.30 30.69 -8.80
N LEU A 11 -4.52 31.20 -8.62
CA LEU A 11 -5.66 30.39 -8.16
C LEU A 11 -6.01 29.28 -9.16
N LEU A 12 -6.03 29.59 -10.46
CA LEU A 12 -6.28 28.60 -11.50
C LEU A 12 -5.24 27.49 -11.48
N ALA A 13 -3.95 27.83 -11.37
CA ALA A 13 -2.88 26.84 -11.27
C ALA A 13 -3.01 25.94 -10.03
N ILE A 14 -3.42 26.50 -8.88
CA ILE A 14 -3.69 25.71 -7.65
C ILE A 14 -4.86 24.76 -7.88
N VAL A 15 -5.97 25.23 -8.43
CA VAL A 15 -7.16 24.39 -8.71
C VAL A 15 -6.81 23.27 -9.68
N GLN A 16 -6.05 23.57 -10.74
CA GLN A 16 -5.57 22.56 -11.68
C GLN A 16 -4.65 21.54 -11.01
N GLY A 17 -3.75 21.99 -10.12
CA GLY A 17 -2.90 21.12 -9.32
C GLY A 17 -3.70 20.20 -8.39
N LEU A 18 -4.76 20.72 -7.76
CA LEU A 18 -5.66 19.94 -6.90
C LEU A 18 -6.43 18.89 -7.70
N ILE A 19 -6.94 19.24 -8.88
CA ILE A 19 -7.63 18.30 -9.78
C ILE A 19 -6.68 17.19 -10.20
N ALA A 20 -5.47 17.54 -10.68
CA ALA A 20 -4.48 16.55 -11.08
C ALA A 20 -4.07 15.63 -9.92
N ALA A 21 -3.89 16.18 -8.71
CA ALA A 21 -3.60 15.39 -7.51
C ALA A 21 -4.76 14.45 -7.14
N ALA A 22 -6.00 14.90 -7.25
CA ALA A 22 -7.18 14.08 -6.99
C ALA A 22 -7.30 12.92 -8.00
N GLU A 23 -7.07 13.18 -9.29
CA GLU A 23 -7.07 12.14 -10.33
C GLU A 23 -6.01 11.07 -10.09
N VAL A 24 -4.79 11.48 -9.69
CA VAL A 24 -3.73 10.53 -9.31
C VAL A 24 -4.10 9.75 -8.06
N GLY A 25 -4.64 10.43 -7.05
CA GLY A 25 -5.07 9.81 -5.80
C GLY A 25 -6.17 8.77 -5.98
N LEU A 26 -7.17 9.04 -6.82
CA LEU A 26 -8.26 8.11 -7.13
C LEU A 26 -7.74 6.84 -7.84
N LYS A 27 -6.82 6.99 -8.80
CA LYS A 27 -6.20 5.84 -9.48
C LYS A 27 -5.41 4.95 -8.52
N GLU A 28 -4.67 5.55 -7.60
CA GLU A 28 -3.92 4.80 -6.59
C GLU A 28 -4.88 4.14 -5.58
N TYR A 29 -5.97 4.82 -5.20
CA TYR A 29 -7.01 4.24 -4.36
C TYR A 29 -7.62 2.98 -5.01
N ASP A 30 -8.01 3.04 -6.29
CA ASP A 30 -8.59 1.90 -7.00
C ASP A 30 -7.60 0.73 -7.08
N ARG A 31 -6.32 1.02 -7.33
CA ARG A 31 -5.25 0.01 -7.32
C ARG A 31 -5.11 -0.66 -5.96
N LEU A 32 -5.09 0.12 -4.87
CA LEU A 32 -5.00 -0.40 -3.50
C LEU A 32 -6.26 -1.18 -3.11
N ALA A 33 -7.44 -0.73 -3.53
CA ALA A 33 -8.70 -1.44 -3.31
C ALA A 33 -8.71 -2.81 -4.00
N LEU A 34 -8.25 -2.88 -5.25
CA LEU A 34 -8.11 -4.14 -5.97
C LEU A 34 -7.11 -5.08 -5.29
N ALA A 35 -5.96 -4.56 -4.87
CA ALA A 35 -4.95 -5.33 -4.15
C ALA A 35 -5.51 -5.90 -2.83
N ARG A 36 -6.25 -5.09 -2.04
CA ARG A 36 -6.94 -5.56 -0.84
C ARG A 36 -7.89 -6.71 -1.16
N GLN A 37 -8.75 -6.55 -2.17
CA GLN A 37 -9.70 -7.59 -2.57
C GLN A 37 -8.98 -8.90 -2.98
N MET A 38 -7.89 -8.82 -3.74
CA MET A 38 -7.11 -10.00 -4.14
C MET A 38 -6.48 -10.71 -2.94
N MET A 39 -5.97 -9.94 -1.97
CA MET A 39 -5.42 -10.47 -0.72
C MET A 39 -6.50 -11.11 0.16
N GLU A 40 -7.67 -10.48 0.30
CA GLU A 40 -8.79 -10.98 1.09
C GLU A 40 -9.35 -12.30 0.54
N ARG A 41 -9.33 -12.52 -0.78
CA ARG A 41 -9.69 -13.83 -1.37
C ARG A 41 -8.83 -14.97 -0.82
N LYS A 42 -7.57 -14.72 -0.46
CA LYS A 42 -6.67 -15.72 0.14
C LYS A 42 -7.01 -16.05 1.60
N LEU A 43 -7.91 -15.29 2.22
CA LEU A 43 -8.45 -15.56 3.55
C LEU A 43 -9.66 -16.50 3.52
N THR A 44 -10.18 -16.87 2.35
CA THR A 44 -11.35 -17.78 2.25
C THR A 44 -11.06 -19.08 3.01
N GLY A 45 -11.95 -19.45 3.95
CA GLY A 45 -11.78 -20.63 4.80
C GLY A 45 -10.79 -20.46 5.98
N ARG A 46 -10.16 -19.29 6.15
CA ARG A 46 -9.32 -18.97 7.32
C ARG A 46 -10.13 -18.26 8.41
N ARG A 47 -9.75 -18.49 9.68
CA ARG A 47 -10.35 -17.81 10.84
C ARG A 47 -10.16 -16.29 10.79
N ALA A 48 -11.12 -15.56 11.38
CA ALA A 48 -11.11 -14.10 11.44
C ALA A 48 -9.88 -13.52 12.17
N SER A 49 -9.32 -14.24 13.15
CA SER A 49 -8.15 -13.85 13.95
C SER A 49 -6.81 -14.31 13.38
N SER A 50 -6.71 -14.54 12.07
CA SER A 50 -5.46 -15.04 11.48
C SER A 50 -4.40 -13.93 11.35
N LYS A 51 -3.13 -14.26 11.64
CA LYS A 51 -1.98 -13.39 11.37
C LYS A 51 -1.87 -12.96 9.89
N LEU A 52 -2.51 -13.69 8.97
CA LEU A 52 -2.60 -13.29 7.57
C LEU A 52 -3.54 -12.10 7.38
N ARG A 53 -4.66 -12.01 8.13
CA ARG A 53 -5.53 -10.83 8.12
C ARG A 53 -4.82 -9.62 8.71
N GLU A 54 -4.13 -9.78 9.84
CA GLU A 54 -3.34 -8.70 10.43
C GLU A 54 -2.21 -8.22 9.49
N LEU A 55 -1.62 -9.13 8.70
CA LEU A 55 -0.64 -8.76 7.67
C LEU A 55 -1.26 -7.91 6.56
N ILE A 56 -2.49 -8.20 6.13
CA ILE A 56 -3.20 -7.38 5.14
C ILE A 56 -3.37 -5.96 5.68
N GLU A 57 -3.83 -5.82 6.91
CA GLU A 57 -3.99 -4.49 7.54
C GLU A 57 -2.65 -3.75 7.64
N LEU A 58 -1.58 -4.45 8.02
CA LEU A 58 -0.24 -3.85 8.07
C LEU A 58 0.23 -3.36 6.69
N VAL A 59 0.04 -4.16 5.65
CA VAL A 59 0.50 -3.83 4.28
C VAL A 59 -0.35 -2.69 3.68
N MET A 60 -1.65 -2.66 3.97
CA MET A 60 -2.52 -1.55 3.54
C MET A 60 -2.15 -0.24 4.22
N ALA A 61 -1.70 -0.28 5.49
CA ALA A 61 -1.21 0.90 6.20
C ALA A 61 0.22 1.29 5.77
N LYS A 62 1.06 0.30 5.43
CA LYS A 62 2.46 0.47 5.05
C LYS A 62 2.75 -0.40 3.83
N PRO A 63 2.63 0.13 2.60
CA PRO A 63 2.70 -0.66 1.35
C PRO A 63 4.09 -1.24 1.06
N LEU A 64 5.07 -1.01 1.92
CA LEU A 64 6.38 -1.66 1.90
C LEU A 64 6.71 -2.20 3.30
N VAL A 65 6.75 -3.52 3.42
CA VAL A 65 7.00 -4.22 4.68
C VAL A 65 8.27 -5.08 4.59
N SER A 66 9.04 -5.14 5.69
CA SER A 66 10.17 -6.05 5.82
C SER A 66 9.84 -7.21 6.75
N ALA A 67 10.62 -8.30 6.68
CA ALA A 67 10.40 -9.45 7.57
C ALA A 67 10.51 -9.04 9.04
N ALA A 68 11.47 -8.17 9.38
CA ALA A 68 11.65 -7.65 10.74
C ALA A 68 10.46 -6.78 11.20
N MET A 69 9.83 -6.03 10.28
CA MET A 69 8.61 -5.28 10.58
C MET A 69 7.46 -6.24 10.89
N VAL A 70 7.26 -7.25 10.05
CA VAL A 70 6.20 -8.25 10.23
C VAL A 70 6.37 -9.02 11.54
N THR A 71 7.59 -9.46 11.87
CA THR A 71 7.84 -10.13 13.16
C THR A 71 7.51 -9.24 14.34
N LYS A 72 7.91 -7.97 14.28
CA LYS A 72 7.69 -7.01 15.38
C LYS A 72 6.22 -6.66 15.58
N VAL A 73 5.50 -6.42 14.49
CA VAL A 73 4.10 -5.97 14.55
C VAL A 73 3.15 -7.12 14.83
N LEU A 74 3.39 -8.28 14.21
CA LEU A 74 2.48 -9.43 14.32
C LEU A 74 2.87 -10.42 15.42
N ASP A 75 3.99 -10.20 16.11
CA ASP A 75 4.54 -11.09 17.13
C ASP A 75 4.65 -12.54 16.64
N VAL A 76 5.38 -12.70 15.53
CA VAL A 76 5.61 -14.01 14.90
C VAL A 76 7.10 -14.26 14.70
N THR A 77 7.49 -15.52 14.58
CA THR A 77 8.88 -15.87 14.28
C THR A 77 9.30 -15.37 12.89
N PRO A 78 10.60 -15.08 12.65
CA PRO A 78 11.10 -14.65 11.33
C PRO A 78 10.77 -15.61 10.19
N GLN A 79 10.73 -16.91 10.46
CA GLN A 79 10.33 -17.93 9.48
C GLN A 79 8.84 -17.81 9.14
N THR A 80 7.98 -17.64 10.15
CA THR A 80 6.55 -17.42 9.94
C THR A 80 6.30 -16.15 9.15
N ALA A 81 6.95 -15.03 9.50
CA ALA A 81 6.86 -13.76 8.76
C ALA A 81 7.14 -13.94 7.26
N ARG A 82 8.25 -14.61 6.90
CA ARG A 82 8.61 -14.87 5.50
C ARG A 82 7.58 -15.76 4.79
N ARG A 83 7.09 -16.79 5.47
CA ARG A 83 6.07 -17.71 4.93
C ARG A 83 4.76 -16.97 4.62
N ILE A 84 4.22 -16.22 5.58
CA ILE A 84 2.92 -15.53 5.41
C ILE A 84 2.99 -14.40 4.38
N VAL A 85 4.14 -13.72 4.25
CA VAL A 85 4.38 -12.73 3.19
C VAL A 85 4.36 -13.39 1.80
N GLY A 86 4.99 -14.56 1.65
CA GLY A 86 4.95 -15.34 0.42
C GLY A 86 3.54 -15.85 0.08
N GLU A 87 2.80 -16.33 1.08
CA GLU A 87 1.39 -16.74 0.91
C GLU A 87 0.52 -15.58 0.41
N LEU A 88 0.73 -14.38 0.94
CA LEU A 88 -0.02 -13.18 0.55
C LEU A 88 0.30 -12.75 -0.89
N GLY A 89 1.43 -13.19 -1.46
CA GLY A 89 1.82 -12.91 -2.84
C GLY A 89 2.40 -11.51 -3.03
N LEU A 90 2.97 -10.92 -1.97
CA LEU A 90 3.64 -9.63 -2.05
C LEU A 90 4.90 -9.74 -2.89
N ARG A 91 5.18 -8.72 -3.72
CA ARG A 91 6.35 -8.73 -4.60
C ARG A 91 7.58 -8.23 -3.87
N GLU A 92 8.66 -8.98 -3.96
CA GLU A 92 9.95 -8.54 -3.43
C GLU A 92 10.44 -7.34 -4.24
N MET A 93 10.65 -6.20 -3.58
CA MET A 93 11.09 -4.95 -4.20
C MET A 93 12.60 -4.75 -4.09
N THR A 94 13.24 -5.50 -3.20
CA THR A 94 14.68 -5.42 -2.91
C THR A 94 15.40 -6.58 -3.58
N GLY A 95 16.10 -6.37 -4.69
CA GLY A 95 16.84 -7.43 -5.39
C GLY A 95 18.15 -7.90 -4.74
N ARG A 96 18.32 -7.80 -3.40
CA ARG A 96 19.62 -8.00 -2.72
C ARG A 96 19.52 -8.82 -1.42
N GLY A 97 19.44 -10.15 -1.58
CA GLY A 97 19.86 -11.12 -0.56
C GLY A 97 19.18 -11.00 0.81
N ARG A 98 19.95 -10.71 1.86
CA ARG A 98 19.58 -10.83 3.28
C ARG A 98 18.55 -9.81 3.78
N PHE A 99 18.41 -8.66 3.12
CA PHE A 99 17.41 -7.65 3.47
C PHE A 99 16.31 -7.63 2.41
N ARG A 100 15.16 -8.17 2.78
CA ARG A 100 14.01 -8.27 1.90
C ARG A 100 12.88 -7.37 2.37
N ALA A 101 12.36 -6.58 1.45
CA ALA A 101 11.13 -5.83 1.62
C ALA A 101 10.17 -6.15 0.47
N TRP A 102 8.89 -6.25 0.81
CA TRP A 102 7.83 -6.62 -0.11
C TRP A 102 6.73 -5.56 -0.11
N GLY A 103 6.09 -5.38 -1.25
CA GLY A 103 5.01 -4.41 -1.39
C GLY A 103 3.91 -4.82 -2.35
N ILE A 104 2.86 -4.00 -2.35
CA ILE A 104 1.76 -4.05 -3.32
C ILE A 104 2.26 -3.39 -4.61
N MET A 105 2.12 -4.09 -5.74
CA MET A 105 2.39 -3.54 -7.07
C MET A 105 1.10 -3.56 -7.89
#